data_AF-A0A385TIC2-F1
#
_entry.id   AF-A0A385TIC2-F1
#
_cell.length_a   1.000
_cell.length_b   1.000
_cell.length_c   1.000
_cell.angle_alpha   90.00
_cell.angle_beta   90.00
_cell.angle_gamma   90.00
#
_symmetry.space_group_name_H-M   'P 1'
#
loop_
_entity.id
_entity.type
_entity.pdbx_description
1 polymer ?
#
loop_
_entity_poly.entity_id
_entity_poly.type
_entity_poly.pdbx_seq_one_letter_code
_entity_poly.pdbx_strand_id
1 'polypeptide(L)' 'MNEVNESPLAVIILAVVLVLIQGTWLFLDARKRGLGKMAWFWGIWGSTTMPLPLLFYWIFVIRKDGSES' A
#
# COMPACT_ATOMS: atom_id res chain seq x y z
N MET A 1 -17.13 25.00 20.86
CA MET A 1 -16.75 23.78 20.12
C MET A 1 -15.56 24.17 19.28
N ASN A 2 -14.39 23.59 19.53
CA ASN A 2 -13.14 24.07 18.95
C ASN A 2 -13.20 23.93 17.42
N GLU A 3 -13.02 25.06 16.76
CA GLU A 3 -12.81 25.17 15.32
C GLU A 3 -11.61 24.29 14.97
N VAL A 4 -11.88 23.17 14.31
CA VAL A 4 -10.87 22.35 13.66
C VAL A 4 -10.31 23.24 12.55
N ASN A 5 -9.36 24.10 12.90
CA ASN A 5 -8.63 24.92 11.94
C ASN A 5 -7.84 23.95 11.08
N GLU A 6 -8.47 23.65 9.96
CA GLU A 6 -8.08 22.76 8.91
C GLU A 6 -6.67 23.16 8.46
N SER A 7 -5.68 22.31 8.70
CA SER A 7 -4.50 22.29 7.84
C SER A 7 -4.73 21.19 6.79
N PRO A 8 -5.58 21.43 5.77
CA PRO A 8 -5.85 20.43 4.74
C PRO A 8 -4.53 19.98 4.09
N LEU A 9 -3.54 20.87 4.02
CA LEU A 9 -2.17 20.59 3.61
C LEU A 9 -1.47 19.51 4.46
N ALA A 10 -1.55 19.57 5.79
CA ALA A 10 -0.89 18.57 6.63
C ALA A 10 -1.53 17.19 6.46
N VAL A 11 -2.86 17.14 6.34
CA VAL A 11 -3.61 15.91 6.08
C VAL A 11 -3.26 15.34 4.71
N ILE A 12 -3.17 16.17 3.67
CA ILE A 12 -2.77 15.76 2.32
C ILE A 12 -1.34 15.23 2.32
N ILE A 13 -0.40 15.94 2.96
CA ILE A 13 1.01 15.51 3.05
C ILE A 13 1.09 14.16 3.75
N LEU A 14 0.40 14.01 4.88
CA LEU A 14 0.36 12.75 5.61
C LEU A 14 -0.23 11.62 4.74
N ALA A 15 -1.34 11.88 4.03
CA ALA A 15 -1.95 10.90 3.14
C ALA A 15 -1.00 10.47 2.01
N VAL A 16 -0.30 11.42 1.39
CA VAL A 16 0.69 11.13 0.34
C VAL A 16 1.84 10.28 0.90
N VAL A 17 2.39 10.65 2.06
CA VAL A 17 3.46 9.89 2.72
C VAL A 17 3.00 8.46 3.03
N LEU A 18 1.79 8.30 3.57
CA LEU A 18 1.23 6.97 3.87
C LEU A 18 1.05 6.12 2.61
N VAL A 19 0.56 6.70 1.51
CA VAL A 19 0.41 6.00 0.23
C VAL A 19 1.77 5.59 -0.36
N LEU A 20 2.79 6.45 -0.25
CA LEU A 20 4.15 6.12 -0.71
C LEU A 20 4.80 5.01 0.13
N ILE A 21 4.63 5.06 1.46
CA ILE A 21 5.08 4.01 2.37
C ILE A 21 4.36 2.69 2.02
N GLN A 22 3.05 2.73 1.82
CA GLN A 22 2.23 1.58 1.43
C GLN A 22 2.74 0.95 0.12
N GLY A 23 2.90 1.74 -0.94
CA GLY A 23 3.39 1.25 -2.23
C GLY A 23 4.80 0.69 -2.16
N THR A 24 5.70 1.36 -1.43
CA THR A 24 7.07 0.88 -1.22
C THR A 24 7.08 -0.45 -0.46
N TRP A 25 6.27 -0.57 0.58
CA TRP A 25 6.14 -1.80 1.36
C TRP A 25 5.60 -2.95 0.50
N LEU A 26 4.54 -2.71 -0.28
CA LEU A 26 3.97 -3.69 -1.21
C LEU A 26 4.99 -4.18 -2.23
N PHE A 27 5.78 -3.26 -2.80
CA PHE A 27 6.87 -3.63 -3.72
C PHE A 27 7.90 -4.53 -3.04
N LEU A 28 8.40 -4.13 -1.88
CA LEU A 28 9.44 -4.87 -1.15
C LEU A 28 8.93 -6.24 -0.70
N ASP A 29 7.70 -6.33 -0.19
CA ASP A 29 7.10 -7.61 0.22
C ASP A 29 6.89 -8.53 -0.98
N ALA A 30 6.39 -8.00 -2.10
CA ALA A 30 6.21 -8.78 -3.33
C ALA A 30 7.54 -9.27 -3.91
N ARG A 31 8.60 -8.47 -3.80
CA ARG A 31 9.96 -8.87 -4.17
C ARG A 31 10.45 -10.03 -3.29
N LYS A 32 10.24 -9.96 -1.98
CA LYS A 32 10.64 -11.00 -1.02
C LYS A 32 9.93 -12.33 -1.26
N ARG A 33 8.66 -12.28 -1.66
CA ARG A 33 7.84 -13.46 -2.03
C ARG A 33 8.09 -13.99 -3.44
N GLY A 34 9.06 -13.45 -4.18
CA GLY A 34 9.43 -13.97 -5.51
C GLY A 34 8.45 -13.64 -6.64
N LEU A 35 7.55 -12.67 -6.48
CA LEU A 35 6.56 -12.28 -7.52
C LEU A 35 7.18 -11.63 -8.79
N GLY A 36 8.50 -11.44 -8.82
CA GLY A 36 9.24 -10.97 -9.99
C GLY A 36 8.72 -9.63 -10.53
N LYS A 37 8.24 -9.63 -11.77
CA LYS A 37 7.68 -8.43 -12.43
C LYS A 37 6.38 -7.95 -11.78
N MET A 38 5.59 -8.84 -11.18
CA MET A 38 4.35 -8.47 -10.51
C MET A 38 4.59 -7.64 -9.25
N ALA A 39 5.81 -7.65 -8.70
CA ALA A 39 6.17 -6.73 -7.61
C ALA A 39 6.03 -5.26 -8.01
N TRP A 40 6.41 -4.91 -9.26
CA TRP A 40 6.24 -3.55 -9.78
C TRP A 40 4.79 -3.14 -9.90
N PHE A 41 3.91 -4.07 -10.29
CA PHE A 41 2.47 -3.83 -10.34
C PHE A 41 1.94 -3.46 -8.95
N TRP A 42 2.30 -4.23 -7.91
CA TRP A 42 1.88 -3.94 -6.53
C TRP A 42 2.50 -2.66 -5.96
N GLY A 43 3.74 -2.32 -6.34
CA GLY A 43 4.38 -1.08 -5.93
C GLY A 43 3.73 0.17 -6.52
N ILE A 44 3.50 0.17 -7.83
CA ILE A 44 2.87 1.31 -8.53
C ILE A 44 1.41 1.44 -8.12
N TRP A 45 0.66 0.34 -8.13
CA TRP A 45 -0.75 0.37 -7.73
C TRP A 45 -0.92 0.73 -6.25
N GLY A 46 -0.04 0.22 -5.38
CA GLY A 46 0.01 0.58 -3.97
C GLY A 46 0.31 2.06 -3.70
N SER A 47 0.84 2.79 -4.69
CA SER A 47 1.17 4.21 -4.59
C SER A 47 0.09 5.15 -5.16
N THR A 48 -1.08 4.63 -5.55
CA THR A 48 -2.17 5.48 -6.09
C THR A 48 -3.30 5.73 -5.10
N THR A 49 -3.69 4.71 -4.35
CA THR A 49 -4.87 4.76 -3.47
C THR A 49 -4.63 3.95 -2.21
N MET A 50 -5.26 4.35 -1.12
CA MET A 50 -5.32 3.60 0.13
C MET A 50 -6.79 3.47 0.53
N PRO A 51 -7.27 2.33 1.07
CA PRO A 51 -6.56 1.09 1.40
C PRO A 51 -6.75 -0.06 0.38
N LEU A 52 -7.41 0.20 -0.76
CA LEU A 52 -7.79 -0.83 -1.74
C LEU A 52 -6.63 -1.75 -2.21
N PRO A 53 -5.47 -1.23 -2.66
CA PRO A 53 -4.36 -2.07 -3.10
C PRO A 53 -3.84 -2.98 -1.98
N LEU A 54 -3.87 -2.50 -0.74
CA LEU A 54 -3.45 -3.27 0.44
C LEU A 54 -4.40 -4.46 0.71
N LEU A 55 -5.72 -4.22 0.62
CA LEU A 55 -6.74 -5.27 0.75
C LEU A 55 -6.59 -6.34 -0.33
N PHE A 56 -6.44 -5.93 -1.59
CA PHE A 56 -6.26 -6.86 -2.70
C PHE A 56 -4.96 -7.65 -2.60
N TYR A 57 -3.87 -7.00 -2.19
CA TYR A 57 -2.60 -7.68 -1.96
C TYR A 57 -2.73 -8.75 -0.87
N TRP A 58 -3.40 -8.43 0.22
CA TRP A 58 -3.61 -9.37 1.32
C TRP A 58 -4.41 -10.61 0.88
N ILE A 59 -5.48 -10.42 0.10
CA ILE A 59 -6.33 -11.53 -0.39
C ILE A 59 -5.58 -12.38 -1.43
N PHE A 60 -4.94 -11.76 -2.43
CA PHE A 60 -4.39 -12.49 -3.57
C PHE A 60 -2.96 -12.99 -3.37
N VAL A 61 -2.15 -12.28 -2.59
CA VAL A 61 -0.73 -12.61 -2.40
C VAL A 61 -0.51 -13.29 -1.05
N ILE A 62 -0.87 -12.63 0.05
CA ILE A 62 -0.54 -13.11 1.40
C ILE A 62 -1.30 -14.41 1.73
N ARG A 63 -2.60 -14.47 1.43
CA ARG A 63 -3.40 -15.67 1.73
C ARG A 63 -3.03 -16.89 0.87
N LYS A 64 -2.56 -16.68 -0.37
CA LYS A 64 -2.18 -17.76 -1.27
C LYS A 64 -0.81 -18.36 -0.90
N ASP A 65 0.10 -17.54 -0.39
CA ASP A 65 1.44 -17.97 0.05
C ASP A 65 1.38 -18.97 1.23
N GLY A 66 0.38 -18.85 2.11
CA GLY A 66 0.19 -19.75 3.24
C GLY A 66 -0.52 -21.08 2.93
N SER A 67 -1.05 -21.30 1.72
CA SER A 67 -1.77 -22.54 1.36
C SER A 67 -0.91 -23.58 0.64
N GLU A 68 0.32 -23.23 0.27
CA GLU A 68 1.23 -24.09 -0.51
C GLU A 68 2.36 -24.71 0.35
N SER A 69 2.31 -24.55 1.69
CA SER A 69 3.26 -25.13 2.66
C SER A 69 2.73 -26.37 3.36
#